data_AF-A0A0G4HTI2-F1
#
_entry.id   AF-A0A0G4HTI2-F1
#
_cell.length_a   1.000
_cell.length_b   1.000
_cell.length_c   1.000
_cell.angle_alpha   90.00
_cell.angle_beta   90.00
_cell.angle_gamma   90.00
#
_symmetry.space_group_name_H-M   'P 1'
#
loop_
_entity.id
_entity.type
_entity.pdbx_description
1 polymer ?
#
loop_
_entity_poly.entity_id
_entity_poly.type
_entity_poly.pdbx_seq_one_letter_code
_entity_poly.pdbx_strand_id
1 'polypeptide(L)'
;MWVLRSANGELRALMATYCDDLLILSIGEDAAATIDPLKDIVTCGDYTNLSEGRFVGVQFDVSTTGMFCHQHDYVASLVLPPDMAGFDRRADKPLPVGSTHEDDTSPLLSAAGVKVFRTLLGQVGYVASCTRPDVALAHSYLSRFLASPTERALCLLLQTVRYLRSHPSLGIHVRPSSDPTKLTAIEHGDSSFGKAASPHPQTGWVVFINNSPLIWKSRRQSRVARSTTRAEVLALEEGIDAALHFANCTAPFYSNIRVGIGCDAANVLSLLLSGASSSAERALLPIIREMQDKACVVPLQAATDLVEQHRIGIFKIPTDSNLSDLLTKALDLGALTRLMSPSPSLSPVFGSEIVSSLPPLALRDRPTMEKERRGDGEELTA
;
A
#
# COMPACT_ATOMS: atom_id res chain seq x y z
N MET A 1 -11.66 -13.19 5.33
CA MET A 1 -12.33 -12.29 6.29
C MET A 1 -13.81 -12.59 6.24
N TRP A 2 -14.45 -12.74 7.40
CA TRP A 2 -15.87 -12.98 7.54
C TRP A 2 -16.54 -11.74 8.14
N VAL A 3 -17.80 -11.52 7.75
CA VAL A 3 -18.56 -10.32 8.13
C VAL A 3 -19.87 -10.77 8.75
N LEU A 4 -20.14 -10.35 9.99
CA LEU A 4 -21.41 -10.56 10.65
C LEU A 4 -22.31 -9.35 10.45
N ARG A 5 -23.54 -9.58 9.98
CA ARG A 5 -24.56 -8.55 9.82
C ARG A 5 -25.79 -8.87 10.64
N SER A 6 -26.50 -7.83 11.10
CA SER A 6 -27.82 -7.98 11.70
C SER A 6 -28.87 -8.37 10.65
N ALA A 7 -30.06 -8.76 11.10
CA ALA A 7 -31.20 -9.04 10.21
C ALA A 7 -31.57 -7.83 9.30
N ASN A 8 -31.21 -6.61 9.72
CA ASN A 8 -31.44 -5.38 8.95
C ASN A 8 -30.29 -5.07 7.99
N GLY A 9 -29.28 -5.93 7.88
CA GLY A 9 -28.10 -5.76 7.02
C GLY A 9 -26.98 -4.90 7.61
N GLU A 10 -27.14 -4.41 8.83
CA GLU A 10 -26.14 -3.58 9.52
C GLU A 10 -24.92 -4.40 9.90
N LEU A 11 -23.73 -3.86 9.70
CA LEU A 11 -22.47 -4.51 10.07
C LEU A 11 -22.32 -4.58 11.60
N ARG A 12 -22.11 -5.79 12.15
CA ARG A 12 -22.02 -6.04 13.60
C ARG A 12 -20.66 -6.57 14.06
N ALA A 13 -19.96 -7.35 13.23
CA ALA A 13 -18.60 -7.76 13.54
C ALA A 13 -17.80 -8.14 12.29
N LEU A 14 -16.48 -8.11 12.43
CA LEU A 14 -15.51 -8.61 11.47
C LEU A 14 -14.71 -9.73 12.13
N MET A 15 -14.49 -10.81 11.39
CA MET A 15 -13.60 -11.87 11.81
C MET A 15 -12.50 -12.06 10.76
N ALA A 16 -11.28 -11.74 11.14
CA ALA A 16 -10.08 -11.99 10.36
C ALA A 16 -9.40 -13.26 10.89
N THR A 17 -8.91 -14.08 9.96
CA THR A 17 -8.22 -15.34 10.25
C THR A 17 -6.93 -15.38 9.45
N TYR A 18 -5.88 -15.90 10.05
CA TYR A 18 -4.61 -16.14 9.40
C TYR A 18 -3.93 -17.35 10.02
N CYS A 19 -3.91 -18.48 9.31
CA CYS A 19 -3.43 -19.76 9.86
C CYS A 19 -4.10 -20.05 11.22
N ASP A 20 -3.33 -19.99 12.31
CA ASP A 20 -3.81 -20.26 13.68
C ASP A 20 -4.24 -18.99 14.43
N ASP A 21 -4.02 -17.80 13.85
CA ASP A 21 -4.39 -16.51 14.43
C ASP A 21 -5.83 -16.11 14.07
N LEU A 22 -6.55 -15.61 15.07
CA LEU A 22 -7.93 -15.13 14.96
C LEU A 22 -8.03 -13.71 15.53
N LEU A 23 -8.70 -12.82 14.80
CA LEU A 23 -9.09 -11.50 15.29
C LEU A 23 -10.60 -11.31 15.07
N ILE A 24 -11.31 -10.97 16.14
CA ILE A 24 -12.74 -10.64 16.11
C ILE A 24 -12.90 -9.19 16.54
N LEU A 25 -13.45 -8.36 15.66
CA LEU A 25 -13.74 -6.95 15.92
C LEU A 25 -15.25 -6.75 15.88
N SER A 26 -15.86 -6.48 17.01
CA SER A 26 -17.27 -6.10 17.07
C SER A 26 -17.46 -4.60 16.80
N ILE A 27 -18.55 -4.26 16.12
CA ILE A 27 -18.87 -2.91 15.65
C ILE A 27 -20.25 -2.51 16.18
N GLY A 28 -20.34 -1.29 16.73
CA GLY A 28 -21.57 -0.74 17.29
C GLY A 28 -21.65 -0.80 18.82
N GLU A 29 -22.76 -0.31 19.38
CA GLU A 29 -22.96 -0.19 20.84
C GLU A 29 -23.08 -1.56 21.53
N ASP A 30 -23.57 -2.59 20.83
CA ASP A 30 -23.74 -3.96 21.33
C ASP A 30 -22.49 -4.85 21.16
N ALA A 31 -21.31 -4.25 21.12
CA ALA A 31 -20.04 -4.92 20.88
C ALA A 31 -19.80 -6.12 21.83
N ALA A 32 -20.02 -5.90 23.13
CA ALA A 32 -19.86 -6.92 24.16
C ALA A 32 -20.84 -8.09 23.96
N ALA A 33 -22.12 -7.80 23.69
CA ALA A 33 -23.13 -8.83 23.44
C ALA A 33 -22.82 -9.72 22.22
N THR A 34 -22.04 -9.21 21.27
CA THR A 34 -21.60 -9.97 20.10
C THR A 34 -20.40 -10.88 20.42
N ILE A 35 -19.47 -10.44 21.27
CA ILE A 35 -18.24 -11.18 21.58
C ILE A 35 -18.43 -12.14 22.75
N ASP A 36 -19.18 -11.75 23.78
CA ASP A 36 -19.31 -12.52 25.03
C ASP A 36 -19.74 -13.99 24.80
N PRO A 37 -20.72 -14.31 23.94
CA PRO A 37 -21.10 -15.70 23.66
C PRO A 37 -19.99 -16.50 22.94
N LEU A 38 -19.11 -15.82 22.20
CA LEU A 38 -18.00 -16.47 21.49
C LEU A 38 -16.85 -16.84 22.43
N LYS A 39 -16.76 -16.21 23.62
CA LYS A 39 -15.72 -16.50 24.61
C LYS A 39 -15.79 -17.94 25.13
N ASP A 40 -16.99 -18.49 25.23
CA ASP A 40 -17.21 -19.85 25.72
C ASP A 40 -16.92 -20.92 24.66
N ILE A 41 -16.94 -20.53 23.37
CA ILE A 41 -16.76 -21.44 22.23
C ILE A 41 -15.31 -21.43 21.75
N VAL A 42 -14.68 -20.25 21.76
CA VAL A 42 -13.35 -20.05 21.21
C VAL A 42 -12.35 -19.99 22.35
N THR A 43 -11.54 -21.04 22.50
CA THR A 43 -10.37 -21.04 23.39
C THR A 43 -9.25 -20.18 22.78
N CYS A 44 -9.47 -18.87 22.67
CA CYS A 44 -8.48 -17.91 22.20
C CYS A 44 -7.62 -17.42 23.36
N GLY A 45 -6.33 -17.16 23.09
CA GLY A 45 -5.46 -16.42 24.00
C GLY A 45 -5.93 -14.97 24.20
N ASP A 46 -5.39 -14.33 25.25
CA ASP A 46 -5.59 -12.95 25.71
C ASP A 46 -6.65 -12.12 24.95
N TYR A 47 -7.84 -11.99 25.54
CA TYR A 47 -8.82 -10.98 25.10
C TYR A 47 -8.28 -9.59 25.41
N THR A 48 -7.96 -8.81 24.37
CA THR A 48 -7.55 -7.42 24.56
C THR A 48 -8.76 -6.47 24.58
N ASN A 49 -8.63 -5.36 25.31
CA ASN A 49 -9.64 -4.32 25.34
C ASN A 49 -9.74 -3.61 23.98
N LEU A 50 -10.84 -2.92 23.70
CA LEU A 50 -11.04 -2.15 22.45
C LEU A 50 -9.99 -1.05 22.20
N SER A 51 -9.14 -0.75 23.19
CA SER A 51 -8.10 0.28 23.13
C SER A 51 -6.76 -0.21 22.58
N GLU A 52 -6.47 -1.52 22.57
CA GLU A 52 -5.20 -2.05 22.06
C GLU A 52 -5.34 -3.51 21.62
N GLY A 53 -4.46 -3.98 20.73
CA GLY A 53 -4.46 -5.37 20.32
C GLY A 53 -3.30 -5.77 19.43
N ARG A 54 -3.31 -7.05 19.04
CA ARG A 54 -2.30 -7.63 18.15
C ARG A 54 -2.95 -8.61 17.19
N PHE A 55 -2.57 -8.56 15.92
CA PHE A 55 -2.96 -9.57 14.94
C PHE A 55 -1.81 -9.83 13.97
N VAL A 56 -1.43 -11.10 13.81
CA VAL A 56 -0.33 -11.53 12.94
C VAL A 56 0.89 -10.64 13.13
N GLY A 57 1.35 -10.50 14.38
CA GLY A 57 2.53 -9.71 14.77
C GLY A 57 2.46 -8.18 14.60
N VAL A 58 1.34 -7.62 14.12
CA VAL A 58 1.09 -6.16 14.09
C VAL A 58 0.36 -5.76 15.36
N GLN A 59 0.91 -4.79 16.10
CA GLN A 59 0.30 -4.15 17.26
C GLN A 59 -0.54 -2.95 16.80
N PHE A 60 -1.65 -2.69 17.46
CA PHE A 60 -2.44 -1.50 17.20
C PHE A 60 -2.98 -0.90 18.50
N ASP A 61 -2.94 0.43 18.57
CA ASP A 61 -3.48 1.21 19.68
C ASP A 61 -4.63 2.08 19.15
N VAL A 62 -5.79 2.01 19.78
CA VAL A 62 -6.98 2.77 19.40
C VAL A 62 -7.17 3.92 20.39
N SER A 63 -7.27 5.13 19.84
CA SER A 63 -7.47 6.36 20.61
C SER A 63 -8.54 7.24 19.96
N THR A 64 -8.88 8.35 20.61
CA THR A 64 -9.75 9.39 20.03
C THR A 64 -9.14 10.06 18.79
N THR A 65 -7.82 9.96 18.61
CA THR A 65 -7.10 10.52 17.45
C THR A 65 -6.96 9.55 16.28
N GLY A 66 -7.52 8.34 16.41
CA GLY A 66 -7.44 7.28 15.41
C GLY A 66 -6.75 6.02 15.94
N MET A 67 -6.38 5.14 15.01
CA MET A 67 -5.72 3.86 15.30
C MET A 67 -4.26 3.91 14.84
N PHE A 68 -3.34 3.65 15.75
CA PHE A 68 -1.91 3.59 15.46
C PHE A 68 -1.46 2.13 15.32
N CYS A 69 -1.10 1.71 14.11
CA CYS A 69 -0.60 0.37 13.82
C CYS A 69 0.93 0.37 13.77
N HIS A 70 1.59 -0.49 14.56
CA HIS A 70 3.04 -0.54 14.67
C HIS A 70 3.55 -1.96 14.94
N GLN A 71 4.87 -2.14 14.87
CA GLN A 71 5.53 -3.43 15.11
C GLN A 71 6.72 -3.24 16.07
N HIS A 72 6.46 -2.60 17.21
CA HIS A 72 7.50 -2.18 18.16
C HIS A 72 8.30 -3.37 18.67
N ASP A 73 7.60 -4.39 19.17
CA ASP A 73 8.19 -5.60 19.74
C ASP A 73 9.00 -6.38 18.70
N TYR A 74 8.45 -6.48 17.48
CA TYR A 74 9.12 -7.16 16.39
C TYR A 74 10.40 -6.43 15.97
N VAL A 75 10.36 -5.10 15.85
CA VAL A 75 11.55 -4.29 15.55
C VAL A 75 12.60 -4.41 16.66
N ALA A 76 12.18 -4.44 17.92
CA ALA A 76 13.09 -4.65 19.05
C ALA A 76 13.78 -6.03 18.99
N SER A 77 13.08 -7.05 18.49
CA SER A 77 13.60 -8.42 18.33
C SER A 77 14.62 -8.59 17.20
N LEU A 78 14.80 -7.59 16.32
CA LEU A 78 15.77 -7.66 15.23
C LEU A 78 17.20 -7.66 15.78
N VAL A 79 17.87 -8.82 15.74
CA VAL A 79 19.23 -9.00 16.27
C VAL A 79 20.27 -8.64 15.21
N LEU A 80 21.19 -7.74 15.57
CA LEU A 80 22.40 -7.48 14.78
C LEU A 80 23.48 -8.51 15.17
N PRO A 81 24.23 -9.09 14.20
CA PRO A 81 25.33 -10.00 14.51
C PRO A 81 26.34 -9.37 15.48
N PRO A 82 26.83 -10.08 16.52
CA PRO A 82 27.68 -9.50 17.57
C PRO A 82 29.00 -8.91 17.04
N ASP A 83 29.58 -9.55 16.03
CA ASP A 83 30.76 -9.13 15.27
C ASP A 83 30.53 -7.85 14.45
N MET A 84 29.27 -7.51 14.18
CA MET A 84 28.84 -6.33 13.42
C MET A 84 28.11 -5.28 14.30
N ALA A 85 27.94 -5.58 15.60
CA ALA A 85 27.28 -4.71 16.58
C ALA A 85 28.12 -3.48 16.97
N GLY A 86 29.43 -3.47 16.67
CA GLY A 86 30.33 -2.33 16.94
C GLY A 86 30.00 -1.05 16.15
N PHE A 87 29.09 -1.11 15.19
CA PHE A 87 28.58 0.05 14.43
C PHE A 87 27.22 0.52 14.97
N ASP A 88 27.07 0.65 16.29
CA ASP A 88 25.84 1.08 16.97
C ASP A 88 25.52 2.59 16.79
N ARG A 89 25.93 3.16 15.65
CA ARG A 89 25.56 4.51 15.26
C ARG A 89 24.12 4.49 14.80
N ARG A 90 23.29 5.35 15.41
CA ARG A 90 21.93 5.62 14.94
C ARG A 90 21.97 5.93 13.44
N ALA A 91 21.05 5.32 12.70
CA ALA A 91 20.85 5.64 11.28
C ALA A 91 19.60 6.50 11.16
N ASP A 92 19.73 7.64 10.50
CA ASP A 92 18.68 8.61 10.17
C ASP A 92 17.83 8.17 8.96
N LYS A 93 18.38 7.28 8.13
CA LYS A 93 17.74 6.78 6.90
C LYS A 93 18.04 5.30 6.65
N PRO A 94 17.10 4.56 6.03
CA PRO A 94 17.25 3.13 5.78
C PRO A 94 18.27 2.82 4.68
N LEU A 95 18.44 3.73 3.72
CA LEU A 95 19.48 3.70 2.70
C LEU A 95 20.13 5.09 2.57
N PRO A 96 21.42 5.19 2.23
CA PRO A 96 22.02 6.44 1.81
C PRO A 96 21.28 7.08 0.63
N VAL A 97 21.17 8.41 0.63
CA VAL A 97 20.55 9.15 -0.48
C VAL A 97 21.32 8.89 -1.77
N GLY A 98 20.59 8.66 -2.87
CA GLY A 98 21.21 8.35 -4.16
C GLY A 98 21.81 6.95 -4.27
N SER A 99 21.50 6.02 -3.36
CA SER A 99 21.96 4.64 -3.45
C SER A 99 21.60 3.99 -4.79
N THR A 100 22.62 3.60 -5.56
CA THR A 100 22.52 2.80 -6.79
C THR A 100 23.22 1.46 -6.59
N HIS A 101 22.88 0.47 -7.43
CA HIS A 101 23.55 -0.85 -7.44
C HIS A 101 24.72 -0.90 -8.44
N GLU A 102 24.93 0.16 -9.22
CA GLU A 102 25.86 0.17 -10.37
C GLU A 102 27.35 0.16 -9.95
N ASP A 103 27.64 0.42 -8.67
CA ASP A 103 29.00 0.59 -8.14
C ASP A 103 29.39 -0.48 -7.10
N ASP A 104 28.65 -1.58 -6.99
CA ASP A 104 29.00 -2.63 -6.04
C ASP A 104 30.05 -3.60 -6.60
N THR A 105 31.30 -3.37 -6.21
CA THR A 105 32.45 -4.23 -6.50
C THR A 105 32.91 -5.03 -5.28
N SER A 106 32.13 -5.03 -4.20
CA SER A 106 32.51 -5.69 -2.95
C SER A 106 32.45 -7.22 -3.07
N PRO A 107 33.24 -7.96 -2.27
CA PRO A 107 33.23 -9.42 -2.28
C PRO A 107 31.84 -10.02 -1.99
N LEU A 108 31.63 -11.23 -2.50
CA LEU A 108 30.48 -12.05 -2.13
C LEU A 108 30.59 -12.50 -0.67
N LEU A 109 29.45 -12.61 0.00
CA LEU A 109 29.40 -13.12 1.37
C LEU A 109 29.76 -14.62 1.44
N SER A 110 30.33 -15.01 2.58
CA SER A 110 30.45 -16.42 2.96
C SER A 110 29.07 -17.08 3.14
N ALA A 111 29.00 -18.41 3.17
CA ALA A 111 27.74 -19.13 3.39
C ALA A 111 27.00 -18.71 4.68
N ALA A 112 27.75 -18.40 5.75
CA ALA A 112 27.19 -17.88 6.99
C ALA A 112 26.62 -16.46 6.79
N GLY A 113 27.36 -15.58 6.10
CA GLY A 113 26.90 -14.24 5.77
C GLY A 113 25.65 -14.23 4.88
N VAL A 114 25.56 -15.15 3.91
CA VAL A 114 24.36 -15.34 3.07
C VAL A 114 23.14 -15.71 3.91
N LYS A 115 23.31 -16.60 4.90
CA LYS A 115 22.22 -16.97 5.81
C LYS A 115 21.74 -15.76 6.62
N VAL A 116 22.67 -15.00 7.20
CA VAL A 116 22.36 -13.77 7.95
C VAL A 116 21.63 -12.75 7.07
N PHE A 117 22.13 -12.50 5.86
CA PHE A 117 21.53 -11.57 4.92
C PHE A 117 20.08 -11.95 4.59
N ARG A 118 19.83 -13.23 4.26
CA ARG A 118 18.48 -13.71 3.90
C ARG A 118 17.51 -13.63 5.07
N THR A 119 17.95 -13.98 6.27
CA THR A 119 17.13 -13.88 7.48
C THR A 119 16.74 -12.43 7.77
N LEU A 120 17.73 -11.52 7.83
CA LEU A 120 17.47 -10.11 8.12
C LEU A 120 16.62 -9.46 7.03
N LEU A 121 16.85 -9.80 5.76
CA LEU A 121 16.07 -9.25 4.65
C LEU A 121 14.59 -9.68 4.76
N GLY A 122 14.33 -10.95 5.09
CA GLY A 122 12.96 -11.42 5.33
C GLY A 122 12.28 -10.72 6.51
N GLN A 123 13.02 -10.50 7.60
CA GLN A 123 12.50 -9.77 8.76
C GLN A 123 12.19 -8.29 8.44
N VAL A 124 13.09 -7.61 7.72
CA VAL A 124 12.85 -6.25 7.24
C VAL A 124 11.67 -6.22 6.27
N GLY A 125 11.55 -7.21 5.39
CA GLY A 125 10.46 -7.32 4.42
C GLY A 125 9.09 -7.38 5.07
N TYR A 126 8.96 -8.13 6.15
CA TYR A 126 7.72 -8.22 6.92
C TYR A 126 7.33 -6.87 7.56
N VAL A 127 8.29 -6.17 8.15
CA VAL A 127 8.07 -4.80 8.68
C VAL A 127 7.69 -3.82 7.57
N ALA A 128 8.40 -3.91 6.43
CA ALA A 128 8.19 -3.09 5.25
C ALA A 128 6.80 -3.27 4.62
N SER A 129 6.20 -4.46 4.71
CA SER A 129 4.89 -4.76 4.12
C SER A 129 3.71 -4.45 5.02
N CYS A 130 3.94 -4.29 6.33
CA CYS A 130 2.86 -4.21 7.31
C CYS A 130 2.70 -2.81 7.91
N THR A 131 3.78 -2.18 8.38
CA THR A 131 3.68 -0.91 9.14
C THR A 131 4.70 0.17 8.76
N ARG A 132 5.69 -0.16 7.92
CA ARG A 132 6.83 0.72 7.65
C ARG A 132 7.07 0.97 6.14
N PRO A 133 6.24 1.81 5.49
CA PRO A 133 6.43 2.18 4.08
C PRO A 133 7.80 2.83 3.81
N ASP A 134 8.35 3.52 4.80
CA ASP A 134 9.64 4.19 4.75
C ASP A 134 10.83 3.25 4.47
N VAL A 135 10.71 1.95 4.75
CA VAL A 135 11.75 0.96 4.43
C VAL A 135 11.42 0.08 3.22
N ALA A 136 10.28 0.30 2.55
CA ALA A 136 9.85 -0.52 1.41
C ALA A 136 10.83 -0.48 0.23
N LEU A 137 11.35 0.70 -0.09
CA LEU A 137 12.39 0.84 -1.12
C LEU A 137 13.67 0.12 -0.72
N ALA A 138 14.10 0.23 0.54
CA ALA A 138 15.30 -0.44 1.03
C ALA A 138 15.18 -1.96 0.87
N HIS A 139 14.06 -2.53 1.28
CA HIS A 139 13.78 -3.96 1.09
C HIS A 139 13.76 -4.36 -0.40
N SER A 140 13.05 -3.61 -1.26
CA SER A 140 12.99 -3.89 -2.70
C SER A 140 14.36 -3.79 -3.37
N TYR A 141 15.18 -2.82 -2.97
CA TYR A 141 16.53 -2.64 -3.49
C TYR A 141 17.45 -3.79 -3.06
N LEU A 142 17.45 -4.15 -1.78
CA LEU A 142 18.32 -5.19 -1.23
C LEU A 142 17.92 -6.61 -1.68
N SER A 143 16.64 -6.83 -1.98
CA SER A 143 16.16 -8.11 -2.55
C SER A 143 16.82 -8.48 -3.88
N ARG A 144 17.41 -7.51 -4.60
CA ARG A 144 18.17 -7.75 -5.83
C ARG A 144 19.43 -8.59 -5.60
N PHE A 145 19.97 -8.56 -4.39
CA PHE A 145 21.19 -9.28 -3.99
C PHE A 145 20.89 -10.66 -3.37
N LEU A 146 19.64 -11.10 -3.32
CA LEU A 146 19.24 -12.35 -2.63
C LEU A 146 19.95 -13.62 -3.17
N ALA A 147 20.18 -13.65 -4.49
CA ALA A 147 20.86 -14.75 -5.16
C ALA A 147 22.35 -14.81 -4.82
N SER A 148 23.02 -13.65 -4.86
CA SER A 148 24.46 -13.48 -4.61
C SER A 148 24.72 -12.25 -3.73
N PRO A 149 24.51 -12.35 -2.41
CA PRO A 149 24.71 -11.22 -1.49
C PRO A 149 26.17 -10.79 -1.42
N THR A 150 26.40 -9.49 -1.38
CA THR A 150 27.72 -8.85 -1.27
C THR A 150 27.94 -8.25 0.13
N GLU A 151 29.18 -7.95 0.47
CA GLU A 151 29.52 -7.24 1.71
C GLU A 151 28.86 -5.86 1.78
N ARG A 152 28.85 -5.10 0.68
CA ARG A 152 28.17 -3.79 0.60
C ARG A 152 26.66 -3.95 0.83
N ALA A 153 26.02 -4.94 0.20
CA ALA A 153 24.59 -5.18 0.40
C ALA A 153 24.26 -5.52 1.86
N LEU A 154 25.11 -6.33 2.53
CA LEU A 154 24.95 -6.61 3.95
C LEU A 154 25.10 -5.33 4.80
N CYS A 155 26.09 -4.50 4.53
CA CYS A 155 26.28 -3.22 5.22
C CYS A 155 25.05 -2.30 5.10
N LEU A 156 24.46 -2.21 3.91
CA LEU A 156 23.23 -1.45 3.67
C LEU A 156 22.03 -2.05 4.40
N LEU A 157 21.88 -3.38 4.41
CA LEU A 157 20.81 -4.05 5.16
C LEU A 157 20.94 -3.82 6.68
N LEU A 158 22.16 -3.89 7.21
CA LEU A 158 22.43 -3.58 8.62
C LEU A 158 22.11 -2.11 8.94
N GLN A 159 22.36 -1.17 8.01
CA GLN A 159 21.91 0.21 8.15
C GLN A 159 20.39 0.30 8.22
N THR A 160 19.65 -0.41 7.36
CA THR A 160 18.18 -0.45 7.41
C THR A 160 17.68 -0.96 8.76
N VAL A 161 18.29 -2.02 9.31
CA VAL A 161 17.94 -2.55 10.64
C VAL A 161 18.25 -1.54 11.75
N ARG A 162 19.42 -0.88 11.70
CA ARG A 162 19.75 0.20 12.65
C ARG A 162 18.76 1.36 12.59
N TYR A 163 18.30 1.71 11.39
CA TYR A 163 17.29 2.76 11.20
C TYR A 163 15.96 2.39 11.85
N LEU A 164 15.47 1.15 11.63
CA LEU A 164 14.27 0.64 12.29
C LEU A 164 14.39 0.70 13.82
N ARG A 165 15.50 0.21 14.37
CA ARG A 165 15.79 0.23 15.81
C ARG A 165 15.94 1.64 16.38
N SER A 166 16.42 2.60 15.59
CA SER A 166 16.57 4.00 15.99
C SER A 166 15.25 4.77 15.97
N HIS A 167 14.24 4.26 15.24
CA HIS A 167 12.92 4.89 15.09
C HIS A 167 11.79 3.89 15.43
N PRO A 168 11.73 3.38 16.67
CA PRO A 168 10.78 2.35 17.07
C PRO A 168 9.34 2.89 17.28
N SER A 169 9.17 4.22 17.28
CA SER A 169 7.88 4.91 17.45
C SER A 169 7.16 5.22 16.13
N LEU A 170 7.71 4.79 15.00
CA LEU A 170 7.10 4.99 13.69
C LEU A 170 6.17 3.83 13.34
N GLY A 171 5.00 4.15 12.79
CA GLY A 171 3.99 3.20 12.36
C GLY A 171 2.99 3.87 11.41
N ILE A 172 1.81 3.28 11.25
CA ILE A 172 0.72 3.85 10.46
C ILE A 172 -0.33 4.41 11.40
N HIS A 173 -0.51 5.72 11.38
CA HIS A 173 -1.57 6.38 12.13
C HIS A 173 -2.81 6.58 11.25
N VAL A 174 -3.78 5.67 11.35
CA VAL A 174 -5.06 5.73 10.64
C VAL A 174 -5.97 6.74 11.33
N ARG A 175 -6.14 7.90 10.70
CA ARG A 175 -6.89 9.03 11.25
C ARG A 175 -8.41 8.83 11.12
N PRO A 176 -9.19 9.31 12.10
CA PRO A 176 -10.64 9.24 12.06
C PRO A 176 -11.18 10.03 10.86
N SER A 177 -12.27 9.53 10.29
CA SER A 177 -13.04 10.26 9.28
C SER A 177 -14.01 11.21 9.97
N SER A 178 -14.23 12.39 9.40
CA SER A 178 -15.34 13.27 9.79
C SER A 178 -16.71 12.67 9.44
N ASP A 179 -16.75 11.76 8.47
CA ASP A 179 -17.95 11.02 8.07
C ASP A 179 -17.58 9.53 7.92
N PRO A 180 -17.94 8.68 8.90
CA PRO A 180 -17.57 7.27 8.89
C PRO A 180 -18.25 6.46 7.77
N THR A 181 -19.26 7.02 7.09
CA THR A 181 -19.95 6.35 5.97
C THR A 181 -19.25 6.55 4.63
N LYS A 182 -18.35 7.55 4.55
CA LYS A 182 -17.64 7.93 3.34
C LYS A 182 -16.18 7.52 3.43
N LEU A 183 -15.67 7.02 2.31
CA LEU A 183 -14.26 6.71 2.13
C LEU A 183 -13.72 7.46 0.93
N THR A 184 -12.66 8.23 1.12
CA THR A 184 -11.86 8.77 0.02
C THR A 184 -10.48 8.14 0.07
N ALA A 185 -10.18 7.33 -0.93
CA ALA A 185 -8.86 6.76 -1.16
C ALA A 185 -8.14 7.61 -2.22
N ILE A 186 -6.92 8.02 -1.94
CA ILE A 186 -6.10 8.73 -2.93
C ILE A 186 -4.76 8.04 -3.06
N GLU A 187 -4.35 7.77 -4.29
CA GLU A 187 -3.08 7.15 -4.62
C GLU A 187 -2.08 8.16 -5.17
N HIS A 188 -0.84 8.02 -4.76
CA HIS A 188 0.32 8.58 -5.43
C HIS A 188 1.08 7.46 -6.14
N GLY A 189 1.34 7.59 -7.44
CA GLY A 189 2.14 6.66 -8.23
C GLY A 189 3.35 7.35 -8.86
N ASP A 190 4.47 6.63 -8.96
CA ASP A 190 5.70 7.05 -9.66
C ASP A 190 6.46 5.84 -10.22
N SER A 191 7.29 6.09 -11.24
CA SER A 191 8.18 5.10 -11.82
C SER A 191 9.56 5.69 -12.15
N SER A 192 10.59 5.28 -11.43
CA SER A 192 11.95 5.63 -11.84
C SER A 192 12.39 4.73 -13.00
N PHE A 193 12.75 5.35 -14.13
CA PHE A 193 13.25 4.64 -15.30
C PHE A 193 14.54 3.84 -15.01
N GLY A 194 14.70 2.73 -15.70
CA GLY A 194 15.91 1.92 -15.61
C GLY A 194 17.16 2.66 -16.12
N LYS A 195 18.32 2.20 -15.66
CA LYS A 195 19.64 2.67 -16.11
C LYS A 195 20.39 1.54 -16.82
N ALA A 196 21.52 1.84 -17.45
CA ALA A 196 22.31 0.86 -18.19
C ALA A 196 22.66 -0.37 -17.33
N ALA A 197 23.01 -0.19 -16.05
CA ALA A 197 23.34 -1.32 -15.18
C ALA A 197 22.13 -1.89 -14.41
N SER A 198 20.95 -1.24 -14.38
CA SER A 198 19.67 -1.88 -14.02
C SER A 198 18.56 -1.39 -14.95
N PRO A 199 18.34 -2.08 -16.07
CA PRO A 199 17.42 -1.61 -17.11
C PRO A 199 15.94 -1.73 -16.71
N HIS A 200 15.65 -2.33 -15.56
CA HIS A 200 14.29 -2.52 -15.08
C HIS A 200 13.88 -1.32 -14.22
N PRO A 201 12.75 -0.67 -14.52
CA PRO A 201 12.23 0.42 -13.70
C PRO A 201 11.92 0.00 -12.27
N GLN A 202 11.92 0.98 -11.37
CA GLN A 202 11.41 0.84 -10.02
C GLN A 202 10.07 1.59 -9.94
N THR A 203 9.00 0.84 -9.69
CA THR A 203 7.65 1.38 -9.48
C THR A 203 7.38 1.54 -8.00
N GLY A 204 6.74 2.66 -7.67
CA GLY A 204 6.31 2.98 -6.33
C GLY A 204 4.88 3.51 -6.37
N TRP A 205 4.03 3.01 -5.49
CA TRP A 205 2.73 3.60 -5.26
C TRP A 205 2.33 3.49 -3.80
N VAL A 206 1.48 4.42 -3.35
CA VAL A 206 0.92 4.43 -1.99
C VAL A 206 -0.50 4.98 -2.03
N VAL A 207 -1.43 4.22 -1.45
CA VAL A 207 -2.82 4.61 -1.28
C VAL A 207 -3.01 5.12 0.15
N PHE A 208 -3.60 6.30 0.23
CA PHE A 208 -3.90 6.99 1.47
C PHE A 208 -5.40 7.01 1.74
N ILE A 209 -5.75 6.95 3.02
CA ILE A 209 -7.10 7.23 3.53
C ILE A 209 -6.95 8.26 4.64
N ASN A 210 -7.71 9.35 4.58
CA ASN A 210 -7.63 10.41 5.60
C ASN A 210 -6.17 10.85 5.87
N ASN A 211 -5.38 11.04 4.80
CA ASN A 211 -3.95 11.37 4.86
C ASN A 211 -3.04 10.30 5.49
N SER A 212 -3.52 9.07 5.67
CA SER A 212 -2.80 7.97 6.32
C SER A 212 -2.37 6.95 5.26
N PRO A 213 -1.06 6.66 5.08
CA PRO A 213 -0.61 5.69 4.10
C PRO A 213 -0.99 4.28 4.56
N LEU A 214 -1.95 3.65 3.88
CA LEU A 214 -2.50 2.37 4.33
C LEU A 214 -1.91 1.18 3.58
N ILE A 215 -1.83 1.28 2.26
CA ILE A 215 -1.23 0.24 1.41
C ILE A 215 -0.23 0.89 0.46
N TRP A 216 0.85 0.19 0.19
CA TRP A 216 1.92 0.71 -0.64
C TRP A 216 2.67 -0.42 -1.32
N LYS A 217 3.45 -0.04 -2.32
CA LYS A 217 4.39 -0.93 -2.99
C LYS A 217 5.62 -0.16 -3.39
N SER A 218 6.76 -0.80 -3.23
CA SER A 218 8.01 -0.46 -3.91
C SER A 218 8.50 -1.74 -4.58
N ARG A 219 8.61 -1.74 -5.91
CA ARG A 219 8.94 -2.93 -6.67
C ARG A 219 9.77 -2.61 -7.90
N ARG A 220 10.80 -3.42 -8.12
CA ARG A 220 11.47 -3.50 -9.43
C ARG A 220 10.57 -4.24 -10.41
N GLN A 221 10.20 -3.58 -11.51
CA GLN A 221 9.39 -4.19 -12.56
C GLN A 221 10.12 -5.41 -13.16
N SER A 222 9.36 -6.44 -13.56
CA SER A 222 9.91 -7.60 -14.27
C SER A 222 10.25 -7.30 -15.73
N ARG A 223 9.66 -6.24 -16.29
CA ARG A 223 9.85 -5.81 -17.68
C ARG A 223 10.85 -4.67 -17.74
N VAL A 224 11.68 -4.66 -18.78
CA VAL A 224 12.48 -3.49 -19.15
C VAL A 224 11.56 -2.51 -19.88
N ALA A 225 11.44 -1.28 -19.37
CA ALA A 225 10.82 -0.20 -20.10
C ALA A 225 11.84 0.40 -21.09
N ARG A 226 11.39 0.76 -22.29
CA ARG A 226 12.24 1.38 -23.33
C ARG A 226 12.18 2.91 -23.31
N SER A 227 11.28 3.49 -22.51
CA SER A 227 11.13 4.93 -22.30
C SER A 227 10.61 5.20 -20.89
N THR A 228 10.80 6.42 -20.41
CA THR A 228 10.22 6.91 -19.14
C THR A 228 8.70 6.80 -19.17
N THR A 229 8.06 7.26 -20.25
CA THR A 229 6.60 7.16 -20.46
C THR A 229 6.07 5.74 -20.25
N ARG A 230 6.77 4.74 -20.79
CA ARG A 230 6.35 3.34 -20.62
C ARG A 230 6.44 2.87 -19.18
N ALA A 231 7.48 3.28 -18.47
CA ALA A 231 7.65 2.94 -17.06
C ALA A 231 6.49 3.53 -16.23
N GLU A 232 6.07 4.75 -16.54
CA GLU A 232 4.95 5.44 -15.89
C GLU A 232 3.60 4.80 -16.21
N VAL A 233 3.33 4.45 -17.48
CA VAL A 233 2.09 3.76 -17.86
C VAL A 233 1.94 2.43 -17.13
N LEU A 234 3.03 1.66 -17.01
CA LEU A 234 3.01 0.40 -16.26
C LEU A 234 2.80 0.61 -14.75
N ALA A 235 3.37 1.68 -14.17
CA ALA A 235 3.17 2.01 -12.78
C ALA A 235 1.72 2.43 -12.50
N LEU A 236 1.12 3.22 -13.39
CA LEU A 236 -0.28 3.62 -13.33
C LEU A 236 -1.23 2.42 -13.41
N GLU A 237 -0.99 1.50 -14.34
CA GLU A 237 -1.80 0.28 -14.47
C GLU A 237 -1.79 -0.54 -13.18
N GLU A 238 -0.60 -0.77 -12.60
CA GLU A 238 -0.46 -1.49 -11.32
C GLU A 238 -1.12 -0.74 -10.15
N GLY A 239 -1.09 0.60 -10.18
CA GLY A 239 -1.76 1.48 -9.22
C GLY A 239 -3.29 1.36 -9.28
N ILE A 240 -3.87 1.49 -10.48
CA ILE A 240 -5.32 1.33 -10.73
C ILE A 240 -5.80 -0.03 -10.20
N ASP A 241 -5.09 -1.11 -10.49
CA ASP A 241 -5.43 -2.44 -10.02
C ASP A 241 -5.42 -2.52 -8.47
N ALA A 242 -4.41 -1.92 -7.84
CA ALA A 242 -4.30 -1.88 -6.38
C ALA A 242 -5.43 -1.06 -5.74
N ALA A 243 -5.75 0.11 -6.30
CA ALA A 243 -6.81 0.98 -5.83
C ALA A 243 -8.20 0.33 -5.99
N LEU A 244 -8.45 -0.35 -7.11
CA LEU A 244 -9.69 -1.10 -7.33
C LEU A 244 -9.80 -2.31 -6.40
N HIS A 245 -8.72 -3.06 -6.19
CA HIS A 245 -8.69 -4.15 -5.22
C HIS A 245 -9.04 -3.64 -3.82
N PHE A 246 -8.40 -2.55 -3.40
CA PHE A 246 -8.67 -1.89 -2.13
C PHE A 246 -10.14 -1.41 -2.01
N ALA A 247 -10.68 -0.79 -3.05
CA ALA A 247 -12.06 -0.34 -3.06
C ALA A 247 -13.05 -1.52 -2.95
N ASN A 248 -12.78 -2.63 -3.63
CA ASN A 248 -13.61 -3.84 -3.52
C ASN A 248 -13.57 -4.44 -2.12
N CYS A 249 -12.40 -4.47 -1.47
CA CYS A 249 -12.28 -4.93 -0.08
C CYS A 249 -13.02 -4.04 0.93
N THR A 250 -13.19 -2.76 0.63
CA THR A 250 -13.82 -1.78 1.52
C THR A 250 -15.30 -1.51 1.21
N ALA A 251 -15.78 -1.91 0.02
CA ALA A 251 -17.17 -1.79 -0.40
C ALA A 251 -18.22 -2.32 0.61
N PRO A 252 -17.96 -3.39 1.39
CA PRO A 252 -18.92 -3.84 2.41
C PRO A 252 -19.10 -2.87 3.58
N PHE A 253 -18.16 -1.95 3.80
CA PHE A 253 -18.08 -1.10 4.99
C PHE A 253 -18.49 0.35 4.72
N TYR A 254 -18.39 0.81 3.46
CA TYR A 254 -18.65 2.20 3.10
C TYR A 254 -19.74 2.31 2.04
N SER A 255 -20.69 3.22 2.25
CA SER A 255 -21.80 3.45 1.32
C SER A 255 -21.39 4.28 0.12
N ASN A 256 -20.37 5.13 0.29
CA ASN A 256 -19.84 6.05 -0.69
C ASN A 256 -18.31 6.02 -0.69
N ILE A 257 -17.74 5.41 -1.73
CA ILE A 257 -16.30 5.33 -1.95
C ILE A 257 -15.95 6.27 -3.09
N ARG A 258 -14.85 7.02 -2.92
CA ARG A 258 -14.22 7.83 -3.96
C ARG A 258 -12.77 7.40 -4.07
N VAL A 259 -12.28 7.26 -5.30
CA VAL A 259 -10.89 6.89 -5.57
C VAL A 259 -10.29 7.94 -6.50
N GLY A 260 -9.16 8.48 -6.09
CA GLY A 260 -8.34 9.36 -6.90
C GLY A 260 -6.95 8.77 -7.11
N ILE A 261 -6.41 8.89 -8.31
CA ILE A 261 -5.02 8.50 -8.61
C ILE A 261 -4.32 9.72 -9.15
N GLY A 262 -3.24 10.10 -8.47
CA GLY A 262 -2.40 11.18 -8.91
C GLY A 262 -1.11 10.66 -9.55
N CYS A 263 -0.75 11.29 -10.65
CA CYS A 263 0.44 10.98 -11.43
C CYS A 263 1.17 12.28 -11.76
N ASP A 264 2.50 12.29 -11.73
CA ASP A 264 3.32 13.45 -12.07
C ASP A 264 3.69 13.49 -13.57
N ALA A 265 3.59 12.35 -14.25
CA ALA A 265 3.84 12.20 -15.68
C ALA A 265 2.75 12.89 -16.53
N ALA A 266 2.99 14.16 -16.88
CA ALA A 266 2.06 15.00 -17.63
C ALA A 266 1.65 14.42 -18.99
N ASN A 267 2.54 13.68 -19.64
CA ASN A 267 2.26 12.96 -20.89
C ASN A 267 1.26 11.81 -20.69
N VAL A 268 1.41 11.02 -19.62
CA VAL A 268 0.47 9.95 -19.26
C VAL A 268 -0.88 10.53 -18.87
N LEU A 269 -0.89 11.66 -18.14
CA LEU A 269 -2.12 12.36 -17.80
C LEU A 269 -2.84 12.90 -19.04
N SER A 270 -2.11 13.57 -19.93
CA SER A 270 -2.67 14.07 -21.20
C SER A 270 -3.24 12.94 -22.04
N LEU A 271 -2.57 11.78 -22.04
CA LEU A 271 -3.01 10.56 -22.72
C LEU A 271 -4.37 10.07 -22.20
N LEU A 272 -4.50 9.89 -20.88
CA LEU A 272 -5.74 9.43 -20.26
C LEU A 272 -6.90 10.42 -20.47
N LEU A 273 -6.65 11.71 -20.27
CA LEU A 273 -7.69 12.75 -20.33
C LEU A 273 -8.09 13.12 -21.77
N SER A 274 -7.28 12.78 -22.77
CA SER A 274 -7.60 13.01 -24.19
C SER A 274 -8.60 11.99 -24.77
N GLY A 275 -8.83 10.88 -24.07
CA GLY A 275 -9.77 9.83 -24.48
C GLY A 275 -11.21 10.24 -24.21
N ALA A 276 -11.89 10.77 -25.23
CA ALA A 276 -13.35 10.69 -25.30
C ALA A 276 -13.73 9.43 -26.10
N SER A 277 -14.78 8.75 -25.65
CA SER A 277 -15.28 7.48 -26.16
C SER A 277 -15.66 7.53 -27.65
N SER A 278 -14.73 7.11 -28.52
CA SER A 278 -14.98 6.29 -29.72
C SER A 278 -13.68 5.66 -30.24
N SER A 279 -13.67 4.32 -30.38
CA SER A 279 -12.50 3.48 -30.70
C SER A 279 -11.22 3.99 -30.03
N ALA A 280 -11.02 3.73 -28.74
CA ALA A 280 -9.88 4.27 -27.98
C ALA A 280 -8.52 4.06 -28.69
N GLU A 281 -8.38 3.06 -29.56
CA GLU A 281 -7.25 2.94 -30.49
C GLU A 281 -7.05 4.18 -31.39
N ARG A 282 -8.10 4.71 -32.04
CA ARG A 282 -8.02 5.91 -32.91
C ARG A 282 -7.82 7.22 -32.16
N ALA A 283 -8.38 7.35 -30.96
CA ALA A 283 -8.14 8.52 -30.11
C ALA A 283 -6.69 8.54 -29.60
N LEU A 284 -6.11 7.36 -29.37
CA LEU A 284 -4.72 7.20 -28.96
C LEU A 284 -3.75 7.28 -30.14
N LEU A 285 -4.15 7.01 -31.39
CA LEU A 285 -3.27 7.00 -32.58
C LEU A 285 -2.35 8.24 -32.74
N PRO A 286 -2.81 9.49 -32.57
CA PRO A 286 -1.94 10.65 -32.62
C PRO A 286 -0.83 10.60 -31.57
N ILE A 287 -1.16 10.16 -30.35
CA ILE A 287 -0.21 10.13 -29.25
C ILE A 287 0.70 8.89 -29.33
N ILE A 288 0.21 7.78 -29.89
CA ILE A 288 1.02 6.61 -30.25
C ILE A 288 2.09 6.99 -31.28
N ARG A 289 1.73 7.83 -32.26
CA ARG A 289 2.68 8.35 -33.26
C ARG A 289 3.74 9.25 -32.62
N GLU A 290 3.38 10.03 -31.60
CA GLU A 290 4.35 10.80 -30.80
C GLU A 290 5.23 9.90 -29.91
N MET A 291 4.65 8.87 -29.29
CA MET A 291 5.36 7.99 -28.36
C MET A 291 6.35 7.02 -29.03
N GLN A 292 6.15 6.68 -30.30
CA GLN A 292 6.91 5.66 -31.04
C GLN A 292 6.94 4.24 -30.40
N ASP A 293 6.26 3.98 -29.27
CA ASP A 293 6.23 2.67 -28.57
C ASP A 293 4.81 2.07 -28.54
N LYS A 294 4.49 1.23 -29.54
CA LYS A 294 3.21 0.52 -29.68
C LYS A 294 2.84 -0.38 -28.49
N ALA A 295 3.80 -0.75 -27.65
CA ALA A 295 3.54 -1.66 -26.54
C ALA A 295 2.92 -0.97 -25.31
N CYS A 296 2.78 0.36 -25.32
CA CYS A 296 2.07 1.11 -24.27
C CYS A 296 0.57 1.25 -24.56
N VAL A 297 0.13 0.93 -25.79
CA VAL A 297 -1.25 1.16 -26.25
C VAL A 297 -2.26 0.36 -25.43
N VAL A 298 -2.03 -0.95 -25.33
CA VAL A 298 -2.96 -1.85 -24.63
C VAL A 298 -3.05 -1.54 -23.14
N PRO A 299 -1.93 -1.40 -22.39
CA PRO A 299 -1.98 -0.99 -20.98
C PRO A 299 -2.68 0.34 -20.77
N LEU A 300 -2.40 1.33 -21.62
CA LEU A 300 -3.02 2.64 -21.49
C LEU A 300 -4.52 2.60 -21.76
N GLN A 301 -4.95 1.85 -22.78
CA GLN A 301 -6.36 1.72 -23.07
C GLN A 301 -7.10 0.94 -21.98
N ALA A 302 -6.49 -0.11 -21.42
CA ALA A 302 -7.02 -0.80 -20.26
C ALA A 302 -7.17 0.15 -19.05
N ALA A 303 -6.16 0.98 -18.80
CA ALA A 303 -6.21 2.00 -17.76
C ALA A 303 -7.35 3.01 -18.00
N THR A 304 -7.49 3.56 -19.21
CA THR A 304 -8.60 4.46 -19.57
C THR A 304 -9.95 3.80 -19.37
N ASP A 305 -10.14 2.58 -19.88
CA ASP A 305 -11.39 1.83 -19.77
C ASP A 305 -11.76 1.59 -18.30
N LEU A 306 -10.80 1.20 -17.45
CA LEU A 306 -11.00 1.00 -16.01
C LEU A 306 -11.36 2.31 -15.30
N VAL A 307 -10.66 3.40 -15.61
CA VAL A 307 -10.91 4.73 -15.03
C VAL A 307 -12.32 5.21 -15.37
N GLU A 308 -12.73 5.10 -16.64
CA GLU A 308 -14.08 5.47 -17.09
C GLU A 308 -15.15 4.56 -16.47
N GLN A 309 -14.96 3.24 -16.56
CA GLN A 309 -15.90 2.25 -16.06
C GLN A 309 -16.16 2.40 -14.57
N HIS A 310 -15.11 2.64 -13.79
CA HIS A 310 -15.19 2.73 -12.33
C HIS A 310 -15.34 4.16 -11.81
N ARG A 311 -15.32 5.16 -12.69
CA ARG A 311 -15.34 6.59 -12.32
C ARG A 311 -14.20 6.92 -11.34
N ILE A 312 -12.98 6.55 -11.68
CA ILE A 312 -11.79 6.91 -10.91
C ILE A 312 -11.40 8.35 -11.30
N GLY A 313 -11.10 9.20 -10.32
CA GLY A 313 -10.56 10.53 -10.61
C GLY A 313 -9.07 10.47 -10.90
N ILE A 314 -8.61 11.06 -12.00
CA ILE A 314 -7.18 11.19 -12.32
C ILE A 314 -6.77 12.66 -12.24
N PHE A 315 -5.63 12.96 -11.59
CA PHE A 315 -5.14 14.32 -11.45
C PHE A 315 -3.60 14.40 -11.47
N LYS A 316 -3.07 15.61 -11.67
CA LYS A 316 -1.63 15.86 -11.62
C LYS A 316 -1.17 16.05 -10.17
N ILE A 317 -0.09 15.40 -9.78
CA ILE A 317 0.64 15.72 -8.53
C ILE A 317 1.95 16.44 -8.87
N PRO A 318 2.29 17.55 -8.20
CA PRO A 318 3.62 18.14 -8.30
C PRO A 318 4.68 17.18 -7.75
N THR A 319 5.80 16.99 -8.45
CA THR A 319 6.89 16.08 -8.04
C THR A 319 7.34 16.31 -6.59
N ASP A 320 7.47 17.56 -6.14
CA ASP A 320 7.87 17.89 -4.76
C ASP A 320 6.88 17.42 -3.67
N SER A 321 5.65 17.06 -4.07
CA SER A 321 4.59 16.57 -3.19
C SER A 321 4.31 15.07 -3.39
N ASN A 322 4.99 14.42 -4.35
CA ASN A 322 4.71 13.05 -4.73
C ASN A 322 5.39 12.04 -3.78
N LEU A 323 4.70 11.64 -2.71
CA LEU A 323 5.23 10.67 -1.74
C LEU A 323 5.63 9.30 -2.33
N SER A 324 5.16 8.91 -3.53
CA SER A 324 5.66 7.68 -4.18
C SER A 324 7.09 7.79 -4.68
N ASP A 325 7.66 9.00 -4.82
CA ASP A 325 9.09 9.19 -5.10
C ASP A 325 9.97 8.52 -4.04
N LEU A 326 9.52 8.51 -2.77
CA LEU A 326 10.23 7.84 -1.66
C LEU A 326 10.22 6.31 -1.81
N LEU A 327 9.32 5.78 -2.64
CA LEU A 327 9.19 4.36 -2.96
C LEU A 327 9.94 3.99 -4.26
N THR A 328 10.43 4.96 -5.03
CA THR A 328 11.22 4.72 -6.25
C THR A 328 12.68 5.15 -6.10
N LYS A 329 12.94 6.17 -5.29
CA LYS A 329 14.25 6.84 -5.14
C LYS A 329 14.64 6.96 -3.66
N ALA A 330 15.93 6.77 -3.36
CA ALA A 330 16.46 6.96 -2.02
C ALA A 330 16.63 8.47 -1.74
N LEU A 331 15.61 9.08 -1.15
CA LEU A 331 15.51 10.52 -0.85
C LEU A 331 15.36 10.76 0.66
N ASP A 332 15.19 12.03 1.06
CA ASP A 332 14.87 12.40 2.44
C ASP A 332 13.44 11.97 2.83
N LEU A 333 13.30 11.33 3.98
CA LEU A 333 12.03 10.74 4.43
C LEU A 333 11.13 11.72 5.18
N GLY A 334 11.54 12.97 5.37
CA GLY A 334 10.93 13.89 6.34
C GLY A 334 9.40 14.00 6.23
N ALA A 335 8.84 14.02 5.02
CA ALA A 335 7.39 14.06 4.82
C ALA A 335 6.69 12.77 5.27
N LEU A 336 7.23 11.61 4.89
CA LEU A 336 6.65 10.31 5.24
C LEU A 336 6.80 10.00 6.73
N THR A 337 7.96 10.27 7.33
CA THR A 337 8.20 10.08 8.76
C THR A 337 7.23 10.91 9.61
N ARG A 338 6.89 12.13 9.17
CA ARG A 338 5.87 12.96 9.83
C ARG A 338 4.48 12.33 9.78
N LEU A 339 4.08 11.75 8.65
CA LEU A 339 2.78 11.06 8.51
C LEU A 339 2.68 9.79 9.34
N MET A 340 3.81 9.11 9.53
CA MET A 340 3.97 7.88 10.30
C MET A 340 4.11 8.09 11.81
N SER A 341 4.27 9.34 12.24
CA SER A 341 4.33 9.70 13.65
C SER A 341 2.91 9.93 14.19
N PRO A 342 2.62 9.60 15.47
CA PRO A 342 1.31 9.80 16.10
C PRO A 342 1.01 11.29 16.42
N SER A 343 1.33 12.21 15.50
CA SER A 343 1.11 13.65 15.67
C SER A 343 -0.34 14.05 15.38
N PRO A 344 -1.00 14.84 16.25
CA PRO A 344 -2.40 15.24 16.10
C PRO A 344 -2.64 16.25 14.98
N SER A 345 -1.61 17.00 14.54
CA SER A 345 -1.74 18.03 13.51
C SER A 345 -0.76 17.80 12.36
N LEU A 346 -1.28 17.47 11.19
CA LEU A 346 -0.52 17.37 9.95
C LEU A 346 -1.23 18.15 8.86
N SER A 347 -0.45 18.84 8.04
CA SER A 347 -0.96 19.41 6.80
C SER A 347 -1.58 18.29 5.96
N PRO A 348 -2.74 18.53 5.34
CA PRO A 348 -3.32 17.57 4.41
C PRO A 348 -2.29 17.18 3.36
N VAL A 349 -2.19 15.88 3.05
CA VAL A 349 -1.37 15.39 1.94
C VAL A 349 -1.99 15.85 0.61
N PHE A 350 -3.31 16.04 0.61
CA PHE A 350 -4.10 16.39 -0.57
C PHE A 350 -4.80 17.73 -0.40
N GLY A 351 -4.86 18.51 -1.48
CA GLY A 351 -5.70 19.71 -1.53
C GLY A 351 -7.19 19.34 -1.40
N SER A 352 -7.95 20.14 -0.66
CA SER A 352 -9.40 19.95 -0.49
C SER A 352 -10.17 19.96 -1.81
N GLU A 353 -9.68 20.72 -2.78
CA GLU A 353 -10.26 20.80 -4.13
C GLU A 353 -10.22 19.43 -4.83
N ILE A 354 -9.07 18.74 -4.80
CA ILE A 354 -8.90 17.39 -5.38
C ILE A 354 -9.90 16.43 -4.75
N VAL A 355 -9.95 16.39 -3.42
CA VAL A 355 -10.86 15.51 -2.65
C VAL A 355 -12.33 15.77 -3.02
N SER A 356 -12.69 17.04 -3.19
CA SER A 356 -14.06 17.45 -3.50
C SER A 356 -14.47 17.13 -4.94
N SER A 357 -13.53 17.13 -5.89
CA SER A 357 -13.79 16.86 -7.31
C SER A 357 -13.89 15.37 -7.65
N LEU A 358 -13.47 14.46 -6.76
CA LEU A 358 -13.53 13.02 -7.03
C LEU A 358 -14.98 12.54 -7.14
N PRO A 359 -15.35 11.88 -8.25
CA PRO A 359 -16.69 11.32 -8.40
C PRO A 359 -16.89 10.10 -7.49
N PRO A 360 -18.15 9.74 -7.16
CA PRO A 360 -18.45 8.46 -6.53
C PRO A 360 -18.02 7.30 -7.43
N LEU A 361 -17.32 6.33 -6.83
CA LEU A 361 -16.83 5.13 -7.51
C LEU A 361 -18.01 4.25 -7.96
N ALA A 362 -17.92 3.74 -9.19
CA ALA A 362 -18.84 2.75 -9.73
C ALA A 362 -18.22 1.35 -9.66
N LEU A 363 -18.66 0.50 -8.73
CA LEU A 363 -18.28 -0.92 -8.72
C LEU A 363 -19.34 -1.73 -9.47
N ARG A 364 -18.91 -2.65 -10.36
CA ARG A 364 -19.85 -3.59 -11.00
C ARG A 364 -20.36 -4.57 -9.95
N ASP A 365 -21.66 -4.84 -10.01
CA ASP A 365 -22.42 -5.71 -9.11
C ASP A 365 -22.29 -5.36 -7.62
N ARG A 366 -23.00 -4.30 -7.21
CA ARG A 366 -23.75 -4.46 -5.97
C ARG A 366 -24.78 -5.55 -6.27
N PRO A 367 -24.78 -6.73 -5.62
CA PRO A 367 -26.02 -7.47 -5.55
C PRO A 367 -27.02 -6.52 -4.89
N THR A 368 -27.90 -5.92 -5.69
CA THR A 368 -29.09 -5.30 -5.16
C THR A 368 -29.84 -6.42 -4.45
N MET A 369 -29.88 -6.32 -3.13
CA MET A 369 -30.57 -7.22 -2.19
C MET A 369 -32.10 -7.25 -2.41
N GLU A 370 -32.59 -6.92 -3.61
CA GLU A 370 -33.99 -7.04 -4.03
C GLU A 370 -34.28 -8.37 -4.74
N LYS A 371 -33.27 -9.10 -5.23
CA LYS A 371 -33.50 -10.37 -5.94
C LYS A 371 -33.73 -11.59 -5.03
N GLU A 372 -33.40 -11.53 -3.74
CA GLU A 372 -33.70 -12.63 -2.80
C GLU A 372 -35.09 -12.52 -2.14
N ARG A 373 -35.88 -11.46 -2.43
CA ARG A 373 -37.26 -11.31 -1.92
C ARG A 373 -38.35 -11.74 -2.92
N ARG A 374 -37.99 -12.26 -4.09
CA ARG A 374 -38.94 -12.79 -5.08
C ARG A 374 -38.51 -14.17 -5.53
N GLY A 375 -38.65 -15.15 -4.64
CA GLY A 375 -38.31 -16.53 -4.94
C GLY A 375 -39.02 -17.54 -4.04
N ASP A 376 -40.16 -17.18 -3.44
CA ASP A 376 -41.05 -18.13 -2.77
C ASP A 376 -42.46 -17.93 -3.33
N GLY A 377 -42.91 -18.90 -4.13
CA GLY A 377 -44.28 -18.89 -4.65
C GLY A 377 -44.47 -19.63 -5.96
N GLU A 378 -44.00 -20.87 -6.11
CA GLU A 378 -44.67 -21.82 -6.99
C GLU A 378 -44.90 -23.14 -6.24
N GLU A 379 -46.18 -23.37 -5.94
CA GLU A 379 -46.76 -24.63 -5.49
C GLU A 379 -46.44 -25.73 -6.51
N LEU A 380 -45.81 -26.81 -6.06
CA LEU A 380 -45.80 -28.07 -6.78
C LEU A 380 -47.00 -28.90 -6.35
N THR A 381 -48.13 -28.69 -7.03
CA THR A 381 -49.21 -29.67 -7.14
C THR A 381 -48.97 -30.55 -8.37
N ALA A 382 -48.71 -31.85 -8.15
CA ALA A 382 -49.20 -33.02 -8.89
C ALA A 382 -48.39 -34.26 -8.51
#